data_AF-A0A1F9EXQ7-F1
#
_entry.id   AF-A0A1F9EXQ7-F1
#
_cell.length_a   1.000
_cell.length_b   1.000
_cell.length_c   1.000
_cell.angle_alpha   90.00
_cell.angle_beta   90.00
_cell.angle_gamma   90.00
#
_symmetry.space_group_name_H-M   'P 1'
#
loop_
_entity.id
_entity.type
_entity.pdbx_description
1 polymer ?
#
loop_
_entity_poly.entity_id
_entity_poly.type
_entity_poly.pdbx_seq_one_letter_code
_entity_poly.pdbx_strand_id
1 'polypeptide(L)'
;MPLARAFRQVVGATLRSLVEDHAAWTSLSPANVPPLAALGTPQPRTVAPPHFRVDDMQAAFAEGMGTLAPILATFLPSETMTALGRPAAGDAAFDDVLWAKLLFHAVAASARRVLPVDEIAMALLPLYQGRAAWFLSETSALGGEPAQGAQPSLADAMQVARAEYVAQLPGQAPRGG
;
A
#
# COMPACT_ATOMS: atom_id res chain seq x y z
N MET A 1 -9.79 -10.46 -17.72
CA MET A 1 -9.39 -10.07 -16.34
C MET A 1 -9.71 -8.60 -16.08
N PRO A 2 -10.92 -8.27 -15.61
CA PRO A 2 -11.29 -6.87 -15.30
C PRO A 2 -10.50 -6.29 -14.12
N LEU A 3 -10.12 -7.11 -13.13
CA LEU A 3 -9.39 -6.67 -11.94
C LEU A 3 -8.00 -6.14 -12.26
N ALA A 4 -7.14 -6.93 -12.93
CA ALA A 4 -5.77 -6.52 -13.26
C ALA A 4 -5.73 -5.21 -14.07
N ARG A 5 -6.66 -5.06 -15.02
CA ARG A 5 -6.80 -3.83 -15.81
C ARG A 5 -7.20 -2.63 -14.93
N ALA A 6 -8.24 -2.78 -14.12
CA ALA A 6 -8.71 -1.72 -13.23
C ALA A 6 -7.64 -1.35 -12.20
N PHE A 7 -6.96 -2.34 -11.63
CA PHE A 7 -5.87 -2.17 -10.68
C PHE A 7 -4.72 -1.37 -11.30
N ARG A 8 -4.23 -1.77 -12.48
CA ARG A 8 -3.18 -1.03 -13.20
C ARG A 8 -3.60 0.42 -13.45
N GLN A 9 -4.84 0.64 -13.89
CA GLN A 9 -5.34 1.97 -14.18
C GLN A 9 -5.39 2.85 -12.92
N VAL A 10 -5.98 2.34 -11.83
CA VAL A 10 -6.15 3.09 -10.59
C VAL A 10 -4.80 3.30 -9.91
N VAL A 11 -4.05 2.24 -9.63
CA VAL A 11 -2.78 2.31 -8.91
C VAL A 11 -1.73 3.08 -9.72
N GLY A 12 -1.65 2.85 -11.03
CA GLY A 12 -0.75 3.62 -11.90
C GLY A 12 -1.10 5.11 -11.92
N ALA A 13 -2.38 5.47 -11.96
CA ALA A 13 -2.80 6.88 -11.88
C ALA A 13 -2.51 7.49 -10.50
N THR A 14 -2.74 6.76 -9.41
CA THR A 14 -2.41 7.19 -8.06
C THR A 14 -0.92 7.44 -7.88
N LEU A 15 -0.07 6.50 -8.33
CA LEU A 15 1.38 6.66 -8.27
C LEU A 15 1.85 7.88 -9.09
N ARG A 16 1.29 8.11 -10.29
CA ARG A 16 1.59 9.30 -11.08
C ARG A 16 1.21 10.59 -10.35
N SER A 17 0.00 10.68 -9.81
CA SER A 17 -0.44 11.87 -9.05
C SER A 17 0.44 12.10 -7.82
N LEU A 18 0.84 11.05 -7.09
CA LEU A 18 1.75 11.18 -5.95
C LEU A 18 3.14 11.71 -6.36
N VAL A 19 3.61 11.40 -7.57
CA VAL A 19 4.87 11.91 -8.11
C VAL A 19 4.71 13.34 -8.64
N GLU A 20 3.61 13.65 -9.31
CA GLU A 20 3.31 14.98 -9.86
C GLU A 20 3.15 16.02 -8.73
N ASP A 21 2.41 15.67 -7.68
CA ASP A 21 2.13 16.55 -6.54
C ASP A 21 3.15 16.39 -5.39
N HIS A 22 4.30 15.79 -5.66
CA HIS A 22 5.28 15.38 -4.66
C HIS A 22 5.66 16.48 -3.66
N ALA A 23 5.97 17.69 -4.15
CA ALA A 23 6.33 18.82 -3.29
C ALA A 23 5.18 19.27 -2.38
N ALA A 24 3.94 19.21 -2.89
CA ALA A 24 2.76 19.64 -2.15
C ALA A 24 2.52 18.73 -0.94
N TRP A 25 2.44 17.41 -1.15
CA TRP A 25 2.12 16.50 -0.06
C TRP A 25 3.30 16.20 0.87
N THR A 26 4.56 16.35 0.44
CA THR A 26 5.74 16.13 1.32
C THR A 26 6.03 17.31 2.25
N SER A 27 5.59 18.52 1.90
CA SER A 27 5.74 19.73 2.74
C SER A 27 4.65 19.89 3.80
N LEU A 28 3.57 19.09 3.74
CA LEU A 28 2.52 19.11 4.75
C LEU A 28 3.03 18.66 6.12
N SER A 29 2.84 19.49 7.13
CA SER A 29 2.91 19.06 8.52
C SER A 29 1.57 18.43 8.93
N PRO A 30 1.54 17.40 9.80
CA PRO A 30 0.30 16.88 10.38
C PRO A 30 -0.57 17.99 11.01
N ALA A 31 0.06 19.04 11.54
CA ALA A 31 -0.63 20.20 12.12
C ALA A 31 -1.36 21.08 11.09
N ASN A 32 -1.00 20.98 9.81
CA ASN A 32 -1.50 21.84 8.73
C ASN A 32 -2.32 21.06 7.69
N VAL A 33 -2.71 19.82 7.99
CA VAL A 33 -3.63 19.06 7.14
C VAL A 33 -5.03 19.61 7.38
N PRO A 34 -5.67 20.27 6.39
CA PRO A 34 -7.04 20.73 6.57
C PRO A 34 -7.93 19.50 6.81
N PRO A 35 -8.92 19.58 7.71
CA PRO A 35 -9.88 18.49 7.88
C PRO A 35 -10.51 18.21 6.52
N LEU A 36 -10.58 16.92 6.15
CA LEU A 36 -11.35 16.51 4.99
C LEU A 36 -12.79 16.94 5.24
N ALA A 37 -13.23 17.98 4.55
CA ALA A 37 -14.65 18.29 4.51
C ALA A 37 -15.35 17.02 4.01
N ALA A 38 -16.32 16.53 4.78
CA ALA A 38 -17.14 15.43 4.31
C ALA A 38 -17.88 15.90 3.05
N LEU A 39 -17.36 15.52 1.88
CA LEU A 39 -17.96 15.84 0.60
C LEU A 39 -19.02 14.78 0.31
N GLY A 40 -20.29 15.21 0.32
CA GLY A 40 -21.44 14.37 0.03
C GLY A 40 -21.98 13.61 1.24
N THR A 41 -23.15 13.02 1.06
CA THR A 41 -23.78 12.10 2.03
C THR A 41 -23.28 10.67 1.76
N PRO A 42 -22.86 9.90 2.78
CA PRO A 42 -22.52 8.50 2.60
C PRO A 42 -23.70 7.76 1.97
N GLN A 43 -23.52 7.28 0.74
CA GLN A 43 -24.57 6.52 0.06
C GLN A 43 -24.38 5.03 0.38
N PRO A 44 -25.39 4.33 0.92
CA PRO A 44 -25.29 2.91 1.17
C PRO A 44 -25.02 2.21 -0.16
N ARG A 45 -23.91 1.47 -0.24
CA ARG A 45 -23.62 0.63 -1.40
C ARG A 45 -24.45 -0.64 -1.29
N THR A 46 -25.44 -0.78 -2.17
CA THR A 46 -26.29 -1.98 -2.28
C THR A 46 -25.66 -3.09 -3.13
N VAL A 47 -24.43 -2.89 -3.61
CA VAL A 47 -23.72 -3.89 -4.41
C VAL A 47 -23.15 -4.94 -3.45
N ALA A 48 -23.65 -6.17 -3.57
CA ALA A 48 -23.06 -7.30 -2.87
C ALA A 48 -21.56 -7.36 -3.21
N PRO A 49 -20.67 -7.44 -2.22
CA PRO A 49 -19.25 -7.55 -2.49
C PRO A 49 -19.01 -8.77 -3.40
N PRO A 50 -18.14 -8.66 -4.42
CA PRO A 50 -17.77 -9.83 -5.20
C PRO A 50 -17.30 -10.92 -4.25
N HIS A 51 -17.75 -12.16 -4.44
CA HIS A 51 -17.24 -13.30 -3.70
C HIS A 51 -15.80 -13.55 -4.14
N PHE A 52 -14.85 -12.90 -3.48
CA PHE A 52 -13.45 -13.22 -3.61
C PHE A 52 -13.13 -14.38 -2.67
N ARG A 53 -12.55 -15.45 -3.20
CA ARG A 53 -12.06 -16.56 -2.38
C ARG A 53 -10.72 -16.14 -1.79
N VAL A 54 -10.68 -16.01 -0.46
CA VAL A 54 -9.47 -15.64 0.29
C VAL A 54 -8.30 -16.56 -0.08
N ASP A 55 -8.57 -17.87 -0.22
CA ASP A 55 -7.56 -18.86 -0.63
C ASP A 55 -6.93 -18.54 -1.99
N ASP A 56 -7.74 -18.13 -2.98
CA ASP A 56 -7.25 -17.80 -4.32
C ASP A 56 -6.37 -16.54 -4.27
N MET A 57 -6.70 -15.58 -3.39
CA MET A 57 -5.94 -14.35 -3.21
C MET A 57 -4.60 -14.63 -2.51
N GLN A 58 -4.60 -15.49 -1.50
CA GLN A 58 -3.37 -15.92 -0.82
C GLN A 58 -2.47 -16.74 -1.75
N ALA A 59 -3.04 -17.64 -2.57
CA ALA A 59 -2.31 -18.40 -3.58
C ALA A 59 -1.65 -17.47 -4.62
N ALA A 60 -2.40 -16.49 -5.14
CA ALA A 60 -1.87 -15.50 -6.07
C ALA A 60 -0.75 -14.65 -5.46
N PHE A 61 -0.84 -14.32 -4.17
CA PHE A 61 0.23 -13.63 -3.45
C PHE A 61 1.49 -14.48 -3.33
N ALA A 62 1.37 -15.75 -2.91
CA ALA A 62 2.50 -16.67 -2.79
C ALA A 62 3.19 -16.91 -4.15
N GLU A 63 2.40 -17.14 -5.20
CA GLU A 63 2.91 -17.29 -6.58
C GLU A 63 3.60 -16.01 -7.06
N GLY A 64 3.02 -14.84 -6.78
CA GLY A 64 3.57 -13.54 -7.15
C GLY A 64 4.89 -13.24 -6.45
N MET A 65 5.04 -13.61 -5.18
CA MET A 65 6.30 -13.46 -4.44
C MET A 65 7.44 -14.31 -5.03
N GLY A 66 7.14 -15.47 -5.61
CA GLY A 66 8.13 -16.27 -6.33
C GLY A 66 8.42 -15.70 -7.72
N THR A 67 7.37 -15.44 -8.50
CA THR A 67 7.49 -15.10 -9.93
C THR A 67 8.02 -13.68 -10.15
N LEU A 68 7.61 -12.73 -9.32
CA LEU A 68 7.96 -11.32 -9.45
C LEU A 68 9.11 -10.89 -8.52
N ALA A 69 9.72 -11.81 -7.78
CA ALA A 69 10.85 -11.50 -6.88
C ALA A 69 11.95 -10.64 -7.55
N PRO A 70 12.40 -10.92 -8.79
CA PRO A 70 13.41 -10.08 -9.43
C PRO A 70 12.94 -8.64 -9.68
N ILE A 71 11.67 -8.47 -10.06
CA ILE A 71 11.06 -7.16 -10.32
C ILE A 71 10.88 -6.40 -9.01
N LEU A 72 10.33 -7.06 -7.98
CA LEU A 72 10.15 -6.49 -6.65
C LEU A 72 11.47 -6.05 -6.05
N ALA A 73 12.53 -6.84 -6.21
CA ALA A 73 13.87 -6.51 -5.72
C ALA A 73 14.51 -5.28 -6.40
N THR A 74 13.97 -4.79 -7.52
CA THR A 74 14.45 -3.54 -8.13
C THR A 74 14.08 -2.31 -7.30
N PHE A 75 13.02 -2.39 -6.49
CA PHE A 75 12.50 -1.24 -5.74
C PHE A 75 12.17 -1.50 -4.27
N LEU A 76 12.03 -2.75 -3.85
CA LEU A 76 11.88 -3.13 -2.46
C LEU A 76 13.26 -3.48 -1.86
N PRO A 77 13.63 -2.88 -0.72
CA PRO A 77 14.80 -3.31 0.03
C PRO A 77 14.71 -4.79 0.43
N SER A 78 15.87 -5.43 0.60
CA SER A 78 15.96 -6.84 1.00
C SER A 78 15.22 -7.14 2.31
N GLU A 79 15.25 -6.22 3.27
CA GLU A 79 14.50 -6.33 4.53
C GLU A 79 12.99 -6.43 4.29
N THR A 80 12.44 -5.58 3.42
CA THR A 80 11.01 -5.61 3.05
C THR A 80 10.66 -6.91 2.32
N MET A 81 11.54 -7.37 1.42
CA MET A 81 11.37 -8.67 0.73
C MET A 81 11.34 -9.83 1.72
N THR A 82 12.25 -9.85 2.71
CA THR A 82 12.27 -10.87 3.77
C THR A 82 11.01 -10.80 4.63
N ALA A 83 10.57 -9.59 5.02
CA ALA A 83 9.35 -9.41 5.80
C ALA A 83 8.10 -9.90 5.06
N LEU A 84 8.01 -9.70 3.74
CA LEU A 84 6.91 -10.19 2.90
C LEU A 84 6.91 -11.72 2.74
N GLY A 85 8.04 -12.38 2.93
CA GLY A 85 8.15 -13.84 2.83
C GLY A 85 7.28 -14.58 3.85
N ARG A 86 7.17 -14.06 5.09
CA ARG A 86 6.39 -14.72 6.15
C ARG A 86 4.89 -14.67 5.89
N PRO A 87 4.28 -13.51 5.55
CA PRO A 87 2.88 -13.48 5.15
C PRO A 87 2.59 -14.28 3.88
N ALA A 88 3.53 -14.35 2.92
CA ALA A 88 3.36 -15.14 1.71
C ALA A 88 3.30 -16.65 1.99
N ALA A 89 4.07 -17.12 2.97
CA ALA A 89 3.99 -18.49 3.50
C ALA A 89 2.75 -18.74 4.38
N GLY A 90 2.01 -17.70 4.78
CA GLY A 90 0.90 -17.80 5.72
C GLY A 90 1.33 -17.86 7.20
N ASP A 91 2.61 -17.60 7.49
CA ASP A 91 3.21 -17.74 8.82
C ASP A 91 3.16 -16.45 9.66
N ALA A 92 2.64 -15.36 9.11
CA ALA A 92 2.57 -14.06 9.78
C ALA A 92 1.46 -13.17 9.20
N ALA A 93 1.07 -12.17 9.98
CA ALA A 93 0.15 -11.12 9.55
C ALA A 93 0.80 -10.23 8.47
N PHE A 94 0.00 -9.83 7.47
CA PHE A 94 0.37 -8.76 6.55
C PHE A 94 -0.09 -7.41 7.14
N ASP A 95 0.64 -6.95 8.16
CA ASP A 95 0.24 -5.81 8.96
C ASP A 95 0.28 -4.45 8.22
N ASP A 96 -0.32 -3.46 8.87
CA ASP A 96 -0.44 -2.09 8.35
C ASP A 96 0.91 -1.39 8.17
N VAL A 97 1.91 -1.72 8.99
CA VAL A 97 3.25 -1.10 8.93
C VAL A 97 3.99 -1.59 7.69
N LEU A 98 4.01 -2.91 7.45
CA LEU A 98 4.62 -3.51 6.27
C LEU A 98 3.93 -3.02 4.99
N TRP A 99 2.59 -2.96 5.01
CA TRP A 99 1.80 -2.44 3.89
C TRP A 99 2.09 -0.96 3.61
N ALA A 100 2.18 -0.11 4.63
CA ALA A 100 2.51 1.30 4.44
C ALA A 100 3.92 1.48 3.86
N LYS A 101 4.92 0.78 4.43
CA LYS A 101 6.32 0.86 3.96
C LYS A 101 6.48 0.47 2.50
N LEU A 102 5.86 -0.64 2.07
CA LEU A 102 5.99 -1.09 0.68
C LEU A 102 5.37 -0.10 -0.32
N LEU A 103 4.28 0.56 0.06
CA LEU A 103 3.65 1.58 -0.79
C LEU A 103 4.57 2.79 -0.97
N PHE A 104 5.25 3.25 0.08
CA PHE A 104 6.22 4.34 -0.04
C PHE A 104 7.49 3.94 -0.80
N HIS A 105 7.91 2.68 -0.76
CA HIS A 105 8.94 2.18 -1.67
C HIS A 105 8.50 2.25 -3.14
N ALA A 106 7.24 1.89 -3.45
CA ALA A 106 6.69 2.03 -4.80
C ALA A 106 6.59 3.49 -5.25
N VAL A 107 6.22 4.41 -4.35
CA VAL A 107 6.23 5.86 -4.62
C VAL A 107 7.65 6.34 -4.91
N ALA A 108 8.62 5.97 -4.08
CA ALA A 108 10.03 6.32 -4.28
C ALA A 108 10.55 5.82 -5.64
N ALA A 109 10.22 4.58 -5.99
CA ALA A 109 10.61 3.95 -7.24
C ALA A 109 9.98 4.64 -8.46
N SER A 110 8.71 5.03 -8.33
CA SER A 110 7.99 5.79 -9.36
C SER A 110 8.61 7.18 -9.56
N ALA A 111 8.93 7.88 -8.47
CA ALA A 111 9.59 9.19 -8.52
C ALA A 111 10.98 9.12 -9.16
N ARG A 112 11.74 8.05 -8.86
CA ARG A 112 13.08 7.78 -9.41
C ARG A 112 13.06 7.14 -10.80
N ARG A 113 11.88 6.79 -11.33
CA ARG A 113 11.69 6.10 -12.61
C ARG A 113 12.51 4.80 -12.73
N VAL A 114 12.57 4.03 -11.64
CA VAL A 114 13.28 2.73 -11.61
C VAL A 114 12.70 1.76 -12.65
N LEU A 115 11.38 1.78 -12.82
CA LEU A 115 10.62 1.02 -13.81
C LEU A 115 9.46 1.90 -14.34
N PRO A 116 8.83 1.55 -15.47
CA PRO A 116 7.56 2.13 -15.88
C PRO A 116 6.51 2.00 -14.75
N VAL A 117 5.78 3.08 -14.47
CA VAL A 117 4.82 3.12 -13.35
C VAL A 117 3.75 2.03 -13.41
N ASP A 118 3.35 1.64 -14.63
CA ASP A 118 2.38 0.57 -14.85
C ASP A 118 2.98 -0.81 -14.53
N GLU A 119 4.31 -1.01 -14.68
CA GLU A 119 5.00 -2.23 -14.25
C GLU A 119 5.12 -2.30 -12.73
N ILE A 120 5.44 -1.18 -12.08
CA ILE A 120 5.41 -1.07 -10.61
C ILE A 120 3.99 -1.41 -10.11
N ALA A 121 2.96 -0.82 -10.72
CA ALA A 121 1.57 -1.11 -10.37
C ALA A 121 1.23 -2.60 -10.54
N MET A 122 1.66 -3.24 -11.63
CA MET A 122 1.40 -4.67 -11.81
C MET A 122 2.19 -5.54 -10.83
N ALA A 123 3.39 -5.15 -10.43
CA ALA A 123 4.17 -5.84 -9.40
C ALA A 123 3.50 -5.77 -8.01
N LEU A 124 2.73 -4.71 -7.73
CA LEU A 124 1.97 -4.56 -6.49
C LEU A 124 0.69 -5.41 -6.44
N LEU A 125 0.18 -5.90 -7.57
CA LEU A 125 -1.08 -6.64 -7.63
C LEU A 125 -1.12 -7.88 -6.70
N PRO A 126 -0.15 -8.81 -6.75
CA PRO A 126 -0.14 -9.95 -5.82
C PRO A 126 0.06 -9.53 -4.37
N LEU A 127 0.79 -8.44 -4.10
CA LEU A 127 0.94 -7.91 -2.73
C LEU A 127 -0.39 -7.38 -2.19
N TYR A 128 -1.16 -6.68 -3.03
CA TYR A 128 -2.50 -6.24 -2.69
C TYR A 128 -3.44 -7.42 -2.42
N GLN A 129 -3.36 -8.48 -3.24
CA GLN A 129 -4.14 -9.70 -3.01
C GLN A 129 -3.82 -10.32 -1.65
N GLY A 130 -2.54 -10.41 -1.27
CA GLY A 130 -2.13 -10.87 0.06
C GLY A 130 -2.66 -9.99 1.18
N ARG A 131 -2.53 -8.66 1.05
CA ARG A 131 -3.03 -7.70 2.06
C ARG A 131 -4.55 -7.76 2.22
N ALA A 132 -5.28 -7.96 1.13
CA ALA A 132 -6.73 -8.07 1.14
C ALA A 132 -7.20 -9.45 1.65
N ALA A 133 -6.48 -10.54 1.34
CA ALA A 133 -6.73 -11.85 1.92
C ALA A 133 -6.59 -11.81 3.45
N TRP A 134 -5.50 -11.22 3.96
CA TRP A 134 -5.29 -11.03 5.40
C TRP A 134 -6.42 -10.21 6.04
N PHE A 135 -6.80 -9.09 5.44
CA PHE A 135 -7.90 -8.25 5.96
C PHE A 135 -9.24 -8.97 6.05
N LEU A 136 -9.59 -9.73 5.00
CA LEU A 136 -10.85 -10.45 4.93
C LEU A 136 -10.88 -11.61 5.93
N SER A 137 -9.76 -12.31 6.13
CA SER A 137 -9.62 -13.33 7.16
C SER A 137 -9.83 -12.75 8.55
N GLU A 138 -9.17 -11.62 8.84
CA GLU A 138 -9.24 -10.98 10.16
C GLU A 138 -10.65 -10.48 10.46
N THR A 139 -11.26 -9.75 9.53
CA THR A 139 -12.63 -9.22 9.70
C THR A 139 -13.70 -10.31 9.76
N SER A 140 -13.53 -11.42 9.03
CA SER A 140 -14.45 -12.56 9.09
C SER A 140 -14.37 -13.28 10.44
N ALA A 141 -13.16 -13.45 11.00
CA ALA A 141 -12.94 -14.10 12.29
C ALA A 141 -13.60 -13.35 13.47
N LEU A 142 -13.85 -12.05 13.29
CA LEU A 142 -14.37 -11.14 14.32
C LEU A 142 -15.84 -10.78 14.14
N GLY A 143 -16.54 -11.47 13.23
CA GLY A 143 -17.96 -11.20 12.99
C GLY A 143 -18.24 -9.88 12.26
N GLY A 144 -17.27 -9.34 11.53
CA GLY A 144 -17.41 -8.12 10.72
C GLY A 144 -16.76 -6.86 11.32
N GLU A 145 -16.28 -6.91 12.56
CA GLU A 145 -15.53 -5.81 13.18
C GLU A 145 -14.02 -6.04 13.01
N PRO A 146 -13.22 -5.05 12.57
CA PRO A 146 -11.77 -5.23 12.47
C PRO A 146 -11.13 -5.40 13.86
N ALA A 147 -10.14 -6.28 14.00
CA ALA A 147 -9.45 -6.55 15.28
C ALA A 147 -8.74 -5.29 15.73
N GLN A 148 -9.35 -4.58 16.66
CA GLN A 148 -8.73 -3.45 17.33
C GLN A 148 -7.89 -3.99 18.50
N GLY A 149 -6.77 -4.63 18.16
CA GLY A 149 -5.65 -4.82 19.08
C GLY A 149 -4.82 -3.53 19.20
N ALA A 150 -3.74 -3.57 20.00
CA ALA A 150 -2.80 -2.46 20.18
C ALA A 150 -1.93 -2.11 18.93
N GLN A 151 -2.34 -2.56 17.74
CA GLN A 151 -1.67 -2.23 16.49
C GLN A 151 -1.96 -0.77 16.09
N PRO A 152 -0.99 -0.06 15.48
CA PRO A 152 -1.26 1.23 14.87
C PRO A 152 -2.33 1.07 13.79
N SER A 153 -3.23 2.04 13.68
CA SER A 153 -4.17 2.03 12.56
C SER A 153 -3.41 2.17 11.24
N LEU A 154 -4.01 1.73 10.13
CA LEU A 154 -3.44 1.97 8.81
C LEU A 154 -3.14 3.46 8.56
N ALA A 155 -3.96 4.37 9.09
CA ALA A 155 -3.71 5.80 8.98
C ALA A 155 -2.43 6.22 9.70
N ASP A 156 -2.21 5.73 10.92
CA ASP A 156 -0.99 6.01 11.70
C ASP A 156 0.24 5.42 11.02
N ALA A 157 0.15 4.17 10.55
CA ALA A 157 1.23 3.51 9.82
C ALA A 157 1.61 4.28 8.54
N MET A 158 0.63 4.81 7.82
CA MET A 158 0.86 5.65 6.63
C MET A 158 1.54 6.97 6.98
N GLN A 159 1.18 7.61 8.10
CA GLN A 159 1.82 8.84 8.55
C GLN A 159 3.29 8.61 8.92
N VAL A 160 3.58 7.50 9.62
CA VAL A 160 4.95 7.12 9.98
C VAL A 160 5.78 6.81 8.72
N ALA A 161 5.28 5.95 7.84
CA ALA A 161 6.00 5.60 6.60
C ALA A 161 6.21 6.82 5.68
N ARG A 162 5.26 7.75 5.64
CA ARG A 162 5.42 9.05 4.97
C ARG A 162 6.57 9.85 5.58
N ALA A 163 6.64 9.96 6.90
CA ALA A 163 7.69 10.73 7.57
C ALA A 163 9.08 10.14 7.29
N GLU A 164 9.21 8.81 7.35
CA GLU A 164 10.43 8.08 6.97
C GLU A 164 10.82 8.34 5.52
N TYR A 165 9.85 8.31 4.60
CA TYR A 165 10.07 8.62 3.19
C TYR A 165 10.59 10.06 3.00
N VAL A 166 9.95 11.05 3.64
CA VAL A 166 10.35 12.46 3.54
C VAL A 166 11.75 12.69 4.09
N ALA A 167 12.12 12.04 5.20
CA ALA A 167 13.45 12.15 5.80
C ALA A 167 14.57 11.65 4.88
N GLN A 168 14.27 10.78 3.91
CA GLN A 168 15.23 10.23 2.95
C GLN A 168 15.38 11.10 1.69
N LEU A 169 14.57 12.15 1.53
CA LEU A 169 14.66 13.04 0.37
C LEU A 169 15.88 13.96 0.48
N PRO A 170 16.68 14.12 -0.58
CA PRO A 170 17.79 15.06 -0.58
C PRO A 170 17.27 16.51 -0.46
N GLY A 171 17.63 17.20 0.62
CA GLY A 171 17.53 18.66 0.73
C GLY A 171 16.26 19.24 1.38
N GLN A 172 15.85 18.78 2.57
CA GLN A 172 15.10 19.61 3.51
C GLN A 172 15.97 20.03 4.70
N ALA A 173 17.01 20.82 4.44
CA ALA A 173 17.60 21.64 5.49
C ALA A 173 16.55 22.70 5.90
N PRO A 174 16.35 22.97 7.19
CA PRO A 174 15.49 24.07 7.60
C PRO A 174 16.04 25.36 6.99
N ARG A 175 15.22 26.07 6.19
CA ARG A 175 15.50 27.47 5.88
C ARG A 175 15.35 28.24 7.19
N GLY A 176 16.44 28.35 7.93
CA GLY A 176 16.55 29.26 9.05
C GLY A 176 16.26 30.68 8.55
N GLY A 177 15.21 31.28 9.11
CA GLY A 177 15.01 32.72 9.14
C GLY A 177 15.48 33.24 10.50
#